data_AF-A0A1H3RJ85-F1
#
_entry.id   AF-A0A1H3RJ85-F1
#
_cell.length_a   1.000
_cell.length_b   1.000
_cell.length_c   1.000
_cell.angle_alpha   90.00
_cell.angle_beta   90.00
_cell.angle_gamma   90.00
#
_symmetry.space_group_name_H-M   'P 1'
#
loop_
_entity.id
_entity.type
_entity.pdbx_description
1 polymer ?
#
loop_
_entity_poly.entity_id
_entity_poly.type
_entity_poly.pdbx_seq_one_letter_code
_entity_poly.pdbx_strand_id
1 'polypeptide(L)'
;MPRRAYFPLVALTLAVALSGCAGAAPLSQKDAAALTTLAAVAGPTSNVPADAITSTECWLPSDHLVDDPSVADTVWKVLCRVHYTDDSGDRYQDATCIGDFAKDPQLDHCYRWAHYDFAPTFPDFPAVTAG
;
A
#
# COMPACT_ATOMS: atom_id res chain seq x y z
N MET A 1 50.65 57.47 -3.49
CA MET A 1 50.90 56.54 -2.35
C MET A 1 50.78 57.35 -1.05
N PRO A 2 50.29 56.82 0.09
CA PRO A 2 50.08 55.41 0.44
C PRO A 2 48.72 55.00 1.05
N ARG A 3 48.35 53.74 0.74
CA ARG A 3 47.81 52.65 1.59
C ARG A 3 46.87 52.95 2.77
N ARG A 4 45.74 52.22 2.79
CA ARG A 4 45.41 51.26 3.86
C ARG A 4 44.40 50.21 3.37
N ALA A 5 44.82 48.95 3.45
CA ALA A 5 43.96 47.76 3.41
C ALA A 5 43.23 47.58 4.76
N TYR A 6 42.13 46.83 4.81
CA TYR A 6 41.87 45.71 5.73
C TYR A 6 40.42 45.17 5.54
N PHE A 7 40.35 43.87 5.25
CA PHE A 7 39.22 42.89 5.32
C PHE A 7 38.58 42.81 6.73
N PRO A 8 37.56 41.97 7.08
CA PRO A 8 36.88 40.87 6.34
C PRO A 8 35.33 40.77 6.58
N LEU A 9 34.75 39.60 6.24
CA LEU A 9 33.56 38.94 6.83
C LEU A 9 32.16 39.36 6.34
N VAL A 10 31.55 38.51 5.49
CA VAL A 10 30.32 37.78 5.88
C VAL A 10 30.36 36.41 5.20
N ALA A 11 30.79 35.39 5.94
CA ALA A 11 30.48 34.00 5.61
C ALA A 11 29.08 33.71 6.20
N LEU A 12 28.05 33.67 5.37
CA LEU A 12 26.73 33.19 5.79
C LEU A 12 26.57 31.76 5.28
N THR A 13 27.08 30.83 6.07
CA THR A 13 26.68 29.41 6.06
C THR A 13 25.19 29.33 6.40
N LEU A 14 24.32 29.10 5.41
CA LEU A 14 22.93 28.76 5.66
C LEU A 14 22.69 27.28 5.33
N ALA A 15 22.65 26.50 6.41
CA ALA A 15 21.89 25.28 6.64
C ALA A 15 21.64 24.36 5.43
N VAL A 16 22.36 23.24 5.44
CA VAL A 16 22.01 22.02 4.72
C VAL A 16 20.56 21.67 5.06
N ALA A 17 19.68 21.79 4.07
CA ALA A 17 18.35 21.20 4.12
C ALA A 17 18.51 19.67 4.10
N LEU A 18 18.63 19.08 5.29
CA LEU A 18 18.38 17.66 5.51
C LEU A 18 16.86 17.45 5.38
N SER A 19 16.37 17.59 4.15
CA SER A 19 15.12 16.95 3.72
C SER A 19 15.40 15.45 3.65
N GLY A 20 15.60 14.85 4.82
CA GLY A 20 15.64 13.41 4.96
C GLY A 20 14.29 12.91 4.48
N CYS A 21 14.26 12.32 3.29
CA CYS A 21 13.21 11.40 2.91
C CYS A 21 13.22 10.30 3.97
N ALA A 22 12.41 10.46 5.03
CA ALA A 22 12.07 9.35 5.89
C ALA A 22 11.31 8.37 5.00
N GLY A 23 12.05 7.44 4.38
CA GLY A 23 11.46 6.34 3.64
C GLY A 23 10.50 5.59 4.55
N ALA A 24 9.42 5.07 3.97
CA ALA A 24 8.48 4.22 4.71
C ALA A 24 9.25 3.10 5.42
N ALA A 25 8.83 2.75 6.63
CA ALA A 25 9.42 1.65 7.37
C ALA A 25 9.36 0.36 6.51
N PRO A 26 10.41 -0.48 6.55
CA PRO A 26 10.38 -1.73 5.80
C PRO A 26 9.22 -2.61 6.28
N LEU A 27 8.59 -3.31 5.34
CA LEU A 27 7.48 -4.22 5.64
C LEU A 27 7.93 -5.39 6.53
N SER A 28 7.00 -5.88 7.34
CA SER A 28 7.19 -7.14 8.05
C SER A 28 7.22 -8.31 7.06
N GLN A 29 7.87 -9.42 7.42
CA GLN A 29 7.95 -10.60 6.54
C GLN A 29 6.55 -11.17 6.22
N LYS A 30 5.64 -11.17 7.20
CA LYS A 30 4.28 -11.67 7.01
C LYS A 30 3.47 -10.79 6.05
N ASP A 31 3.62 -9.46 6.14
CA ASP A 31 2.93 -8.54 5.24
C ASP A 31 3.50 -8.63 3.84
N ALA A 32 4.83 -8.74 3.69
CA ALA A 32 5.46 -8.95 2.39
C ALA A 32 4.91 -10.22 1.71
N ALA A 33 4.84 -11.35 2.43
CA ALA A 33 4.30 -12.59 1.89
C ALA A 33 2.79 -12.50 1.56
N ALA A 34 2.01 -11.85 2.41
CA ALA A 34 0.59 -11.62 2.18
C ALA A 34 0.37 -10.74 0.95
N LEU A 35 1.13 -9.66 0.79
CA LEU A 35 1.07 -8.76 -0.35
C LEU A 35 1.47 -9.46 -1.66
N THR A 36 2.49 -10.32 -1.66
CA THR A 36 2.80 -11.15 -2.83
C THR A 36 1.60 -12.03 -3.21
N THR A 37 0.90 -12.61 -2.24
CA THR A 37 -0.30 -13.42 -2.48
C THR A 37 -1.46 -12.55 -3.00
N LEU A 38 -1.69 -11.39 -2.39
CA LEU A 38 -2.74 -10.45 -2.79
C LEU A 38 -2.54 -9.93 -4.23
N ALA A 39 -1.30 -9.64 -4.63
CA ALA A 39 -0.97 -9.23 -6.00
C ALA A 39 -1.40 -10.27 -7.04
N ALA A 40 -1.30 -11.56 -6.70
CA ALA A 40 -1.67 -12.65 -7.59
C ALA A 40 -3.19 -12.94 -7.61
N VAL A 41 -3.90 -12.67 -6.50
CA VAL A 41 -5.28 -13.14 -6.31
C VAL A 41 -6.32 -12.03 -6.47
N ALA A 42 -6.06 -10.80 -6.01
CA ALA A 42 -7.05 -9.74 -5.88
C ALA A 42 -7.73 -9.39 -7.21
N GLY A 43 -6.96 -9.19 -8.28
CA GLY A 43 -7.48 -8.89 -9.61
C GLY A 43 -8.22 -10.06 -10.26
N PRO A 44 -7.57 -11.21 -10.49
CA PRO A 44 -8.19 -12.32 -11.20
C PRO A 44 -9.50 -12.81 -10.57
N THR A 45 -9.55 -12.86 -9.23
CA THR A 45 -10.74 -13.36 -8.51
C THR A 45 -11.85 -12.30 -8.35
N SER A 46 -11.55 -11.02 -8.63
CA SER A 46 -12.55 -9.94 -8.68
C SER A 46 -13.04 -9.60 -10.09
N ASN A 47 -12.77 -10.47 -11.08
CA ASN A 47 -13.13 -10.36 -12.49
C ASN A 47 -12.35 -9.31 -13.29
N VAL A 48 -11.11 -9.00 -12.90
CA VAL A 48 -10.19 -8.25 -13.75
C VAL A 48 -9.31 -9.23 -14.53
N PRO A 49 -9.25 -9.17 -15.87
CA PRO A 49 -8.35 -10.01 -16.66
C PRO A 49 -6.89 -9.82 -16.23
N ALA A 50 -6.18 -10.92 -15.98
CA ALA A 50 -4.83 -10.87 -15.40
C ALA A 50 -3.82 -10.10 -16.26
N ASP A 51 -3.99 -10.14 -17.59
CA ASP A 51 -3.17 -9.45 -18.58
C ASP A 51 -3.48 -7.94 -18.69
N ALA A 52 -4.61 -7.49 -18.16
CA ALA A 52 -4.99 -6.07 -18.12
C ALA A 52 -4.50 -5.35 -16.84
N ILE A 53 -4.14 -6.10 -15.78
CA ILE A 53 -3.74 -5.54 -14.48
C ILE A 53 -2.40 -4.82 -14.62
N THR A 54 -2.37 -3.55 -14.23
CA THR A 54 -1.16 -2.72 -14.24
C THR A 54 -0.53 -2.64 -12.86
N SER A 55 -1.33 -2.62 -11.80
CA SER A 55 -0.85 -2.68 -10.41
C SER A 55 -1.97 -3.12 -9.46
N THR A 56 -1.58 -3.55 -8.27
CA THR A 56 -2.51 -3.78 -7.15
C THR A 56 -1.97 -3.05 -5.92
N GLU A 57 -2.83 -2.31 -5.25
CA GLU A 57 -2.54 -1.67 -3.97
C GLU A 57 -3.48 -2.23 -2.92
N CYS A 58 -3.00 -2.55 -1.74
CA CYS A 58 -3.80 -3.12 -0.67
C CYS A 58 -3.50 -2.42 0.64
N TRP A 59 -4.48 -2.40 1.55
CA TRP A 59 -4.16 -2.11 2.94
C TRP A 59 -3.25 -3.20 3.52
N LEU A 60 -2.48 -2.84 4.55
CA LEU A 60 -1.59 -3.79 5.22
C LEU A 60 -2.37 -4.82 6.02
N PRO A 61 -2.21 -6.13 5.76
CA PRO A 61 -2.96 -7.16 6.50
C PRO A 61 -2.71 -7.14 8.01
N SER A 62 -1.49 -6.83 8.46
CA SER A 62 -1.17 -6.74 9.89
C SER A 62 -1.86 -5.60 10.64
N ASP A 63 -2.28 -4.53 9.94
CA ASP A 63 -3.03 -3.41 10.51
C ASP A 63 -4.55 -3.67 10.48
N HIS A 64 -5.00 -4.74 9.83
CA HIS A 64 -6.42 -5.07 9.62
C HIS A 64 -6.77 -6.50 10.03
N LEU A 65 -6.29 -6.90 11.20
CA LEU A 65 -6.75 -8.11 11.87
C LEU A 65 -8.25 -8.01 12.19
N VAL A 66 -8.95 -9.14 12.09
CA VAL A 66 -10.37 -9.22 12.44
C VAL A 66 -10.50 -9.36 13.95
N ASP A 67 -11.08 -8.34 14.60
CA ASP A 67 -11.43 -8.38 16.03
C ASP A 67 -12.79 -9.06 16.23
N ASP A 68 -12.80 -10.40 16.11
CA ASP A 68 -13.96 -11.23 16.38
C ASP A 68 -13.52 -12.53 17.07
N PRO A 69 -14.00 -12.83 18.29
CA PRO A 69 -13.59 -14.03 19.03
C PRO A 69 -14.02 -15.36 18.36
N SER A 70 -14.86 -15.31 17.33
CA SER A 70 -15.28 -16.49 16.56
C SER A 70 -14.31 -16.91 15.46
N VAL A 71 -13.28 -16.10 15.17
CA VAL A 71 -12.22 -16.42 14.21
C VAL A 71 -10.84 -16.42 14.88
N ALA A 72 -9.83 -16.96 14.19
CA ALA A 72 -8.46 -16.92 14.69
C ALA A 72 -7.91 -15.48 14.69
N ASP A 73 -7.04 -15.15 15.65
CA ASP A 73 -6.40 -13.84 15.79
C ASP A 73 -5.38 -13.54 14.67
N THR A 74 -5.12 -14.51 13.80
CA THR A 74 -4.31 -14.41 12.60
C THR A 74 -5.12 -14.05 11.35
N VAL A 75 -6.45 -14.02 11.44
CA VAL A 75 -7.34 -13.66 10.33
C VAL A 75 -7.33 -12.15 10.12
N TRP A 76 -7.24 -11.75 8.86
CA TRP A 76 -7.24 -10.35 8.44
C TRP A 76 -8.25 -10.12 7.31
N LYS A 77 -8.68 -8.87 7.18
CA LYS A 77 -9.58 -8.43 6.10
C LYS A 77 -9.13 -7.08 5.58
N VAL A 78 -8.75 -7.02 4.31
CA VAL A 78 -8.27 -5.79 3.66
C VAL A 78 -9.09 -5.44 2.43
N LEU A 79 -9.05 -4.17 2.04
CA LEU A 79 -9.41 -3.76 0.69
C LEU A 79 -8.16 -3.66 -0.18
N CYS A 80 -8.28 -4.13 -1.41
CA CYS A 80 -7.31 -3.96 -2.46
C CYS A 80 -7.94 -3.19 -3.62
N ARG A 81 -7.20 -2.27 -4.22
CA ARG A 81 -7.52 -1.60 -5.47
C ARG A 81 -6.65 -2.19 -6.56
N VAL A 82 -7.31 -2.80 -7.54
CA VAL A 82 -6.66 -3.38 -8.71
C VAL A 82 -6.79 -2.37 -9.82
N HIS A 83 -5.66 -1.80 -10.26
CA HIS A 83 -5.61 -0.90 -11.40
C HIS A 83 -5.42 -1.72 -12.68
N TYR A 84 -6.15 -1.34 -13.71
CA TYR A 84 -6.10 -1.99 -15.02
C TYR A 84 -6.42 -1.00 -16.13
N THR A 85 -6.10 -1.36 -17.36
CA THR A 85 -6.45 -0.55 -18.53
C THR A 85 -7.44 -1.31 -19.41
N ASP A 86 -8.48 -0.62 -19.88
CA ASP A 86 -9.43 -1.12 -20.89
C ASP A 86 -9.53 -0.15 -22.09
N ASP A 87 -10.40 -0.44 -23.06
CA ASP A 87 -10.63 0.42 -24.23
C ASP A 87 -11.10 1.84 -23.87
N SER A 88 -11.57 2.06 -22.64
CA SER A 88 -11.99 3.37 -22.11
C SER A 88 -10.88 4.09 -21.35
N GLY A 89 -9.70 3.47 -21.18
CA GLY A 89 -8.53 4.03 -20.50
C GLY A 89 -8.26 3.39 -19.13
N ASP A 90 -7.69 4.18 -18.21
CA ASP A 90 -7.33 3.70 -16.88
C ASP A 90 -8.57 3.47 -16.01
N ARG A 91 -8.60 2.31 -15.37
CA ARG A 91 -9.68 1.84 -14.51
C ARG A 91 -9.14 1.29 -13.21
N TYR A 92 -10.04 1.13 -12.26
CA TYR A 92 -9.78 0.35 -11.07
C TYR A 92 -10.99 -0.48 -10.67
N GLN A 93 -10.73 -1.58 -9.96
CA GLN A 93 -11.73 -2.40 -9.30
C GLN A 93 -11.27 -2.66 -7.87
N ASP A 94 -12.11 -2.30 -6.91
CA ASP A 94 -11.85 -2.59 -5.50
C ASP A 94 -12.31 -4.02 -5.17
N ALA A 95 -11.56 -4.71 -4.32
CA ALA A 95 -11.81 -6.06 -3.87
C ALA A 95 -11.65 -6.18 -2.35
N THR A 96 -12.50 -6.96 -1.71
CA THR A 96 -12.31 -7.39 -0.32
C THR A 96 -11.59 -8.73 -0.30
N CYS A 97 -10.44 -8.76 0.35
CA CYS A 97 -9.65 -9.97 0.53
C CYS A 97 -9.66 -10.35 2.00
N ILE A 98 -9.96 -11.62 2.30
CA ILE A 98 -9.92 -12.18 3.64
C ILE A 98 -8.93 -13.32 3.60
N GLY A 99 -7.94 -13.27 4.48
CA GLY A 99 -6.92 -14.30 4.57
C GLY A 99 -6.54 -14.56 6.02
N ASP A 100 -5.55 -15.43 6.19
CA ASP A 100 -5.12 -15.90 7.49
C ASP A 100 -3.61 -16.12 7.47
N PHE A 101 -2.87 -15.40 8.33
CA PHE A 101 -1.41 -15.56 8.43
C PHE A 101 -0.97 -16.97 8.84
N ALA A 102 -1.87 -17.78 9.41
CA ALA A 102 -1.58 -19.16 9.82
C ALA A 102 -1.79 -20.20 8.70
N LYS A 103 -2.22 -19.79 7.50
CA LYS A 103 -2.52 -20.70 6.37
C LYS A 103 -1.53 -20.56 5.22
N ASP A 104 -1.41 -21.65 4.45
CA ASP A 104 -0.63 -21.70 3.20
C ASP A 104 -1.43 -22.42 2.10
N PRO A 105 -1.90 -21.70 1.04
CA PRO A 105 -1.77 -20.27 0.86
C PRO A 105 -2.59 -19.47 1.89
N GLN A 106 -2.16 -18.24 2.21
CA GLN A 106 -2.86 -17.38 3.18
C GLN A 106 -4.27 -16.99 2.73
N LEU A 107 -4.48 -16.91 1.42
CA LEU A 107 -5.76 -16.66 0.76
C LEU A 107 -5.77 -17.32 -0.63
N ASP A 108 -6.95 -17.68 -1.14
CA ASP A 108 -7.13 -18.22 -2.49
C ASP A 108 -8.17 -17.45 -3.32
N HIS A 109 -8.98 -16.59 -2.70
CA HIS A 109 -9.93 -15.72 -3.38
C HIS A 109 -10.13 -14.36 -2.70
N CYS A 110 -10.49 -13.36 -3.50
CA CYS A 110 -11.05 -12.09 -3.06
C CYS A 110 -12.43 -11.89 -3.68
N TYR A 111 -13.24 -11.05 -3.05
CA TYR A 111 -14.57 -10.70 -3.51
C TYR A 111 -14.56 -9.33 -4.15
N ARG A 112 -15.26 -9.18 -5.28
CA ARG A 112 -15.51 -7.86 -5.85
C ARG A 112 -16.22 -6.99 -4.79
N TRP A 113 -15.62 -5.84 -4.46
CA TRP A 113 -16.21 -4.96 -3.47
C TRP A 113 -17.45 -4.28 -4.06
N ALA A 114 -18.52 -4.26 -3.26
CA ALA A 114 -19.74 -3.52 -3.53
C ALA A 114 -19.91 -2.48 -2.42
N HIS A 115 -20.31 -1.27 -2.80
CA HIS A 115 -20.47 -0.19 -1.84
C HIS A 115 -21.68 -0.42 -0.94
N TYR A 116 -21.45 -0.27 0.37
CA TYR A 116 -22.48 -0.17 1.39
C TYR A 116 -22.12 1.00 2.31
N ASP A 117 -23.09 1.85 2.66
CA ASP A 117 -22.84 3.09 3.44
C ASP A 117 -22.17 2.86 4.80
N PHE A 118 -22.30 1.66 5.36
CA PHE A 118 -21.69 1.28 6.64
C PHE A 118 -20.32 0.61 6.51
N ALA A 119 -19.91 0.24 5.30
CA ALA A 119 -18.66 -0.45 5.05
C ALA A 119 -17.56 0.56 4.73
N PRO A 120 -16.31 0.30 5.15
CA PRO A 120 -15.21 1.18 4.80
C PRO A 120 -14.97 1.14 3.29
N THR A 121 -14.47 2.25 2.77
CA THR A 121 -14.09 2.44 1.37
C THR A 121 -12.57 2.44 1.25
N PHE A 122 -12.02 2.06 0.10
CA PHE A 122 -10.57 1.93 -0.10
C PHE A 122 -9.74 3.15 0.39
N PRO A 123 -10.18 4.41 0.20
CA PRO A 123 -9.45 5.59 0.68
C PRO A 123 -9.41 5.79 2.21
N ASP A 124 -10.15 5.00 3.00
CA ASP A 124 -10.25 5.19 4.46
C ASP A 124 -8.93 4.86 5.19
N PHE A 125 -8.05 4.07 4.57
CA PHE A 125 -6.75 3.66 5.13
C PHE A 125 -5.63 3.76 4.09
N PRO A 126 -4.37 3.94 4.53
CA PRO A 126 -3.23 3.92 3.61
C PRO A 126 -3.11 2.56 2.94
N ALA A 127 -2.82 2.57 1.65
CA ALA A 127 -2.52 1.37 0.88
C ALA A 127 -1.04 1.34 0.48
N VAL A 128 -0.53 0.13 0.28
CA VAL A 128 0.81 -0.13 -0.24
C VAL A 128 0.70 -0.97 -1.50
N THR A 129 1.65 -0.80 -2.42
CA THR A 129 1.74 -1.66 -3.60
C THR A 129 1.96 -3.10 -3.18
N ALA A 130 1.18 -4.00 -3.77
CA ALA A 130 1.32 -5.44 -3.61
C ALA A 130 2.23 -5.99 -4.72
N GLY A 131 3.31 -6.69 -4.36
CA GLY A 131 4.26 -7.26 -5.33
C GLY A 131 5.68 -7.36 -4.80
#